data_AF-A0A545TA58-F1
#
_entry.id   AF-A0A545TA58-F1
#
_cell.length_a   1.000
_cell.length_b   1.000
_cell.length_c   1.000
_cell.angle_alpha   90.00
_cell.angle_beta   90.00
_cell.angle_gamma   90.00
#
_symmetry.space_group_name_H-M   'P 1'
#
loop_
_entity.id
_entity.type
_entity.pdbx_description
1 polymer ?
#
loop_
_entity_poly.entity_id
_entity_poly.type
_entity_poly.pdbx_seq_one_letter_code
_entity_poly.pdbx_strand_id
1 'polypeptide(L)'
;MDEQDKKALDDIEQYGCHVLSIMEGEGEPCFSYSIGINKKQGKPDLVVVGLKSELAHSIINNYKDRLQEGELIEPGKFYSDFLGGFDVCFDKVSLKHYDEYFGWGKWLHDGYEFDVLQLIWPTTEGVWP
;
A
#
# COMPACT_ATOMS: atom_id res chain seq x y z
N MET A 1 1.24 5.28 -23.96
CA MET A 1 1.79 4.39 -22.93
C MET A 1 3.27 4.69 -22.88
N ASP A 2 3.69 5.39 -21.85
CA ASP A 2 5.10 5.70 -21.63
C ASP A 2 5.83 4.48 -21.02
N GLU A 3 7.14 4.61 -20.77
CA GLU A 3 7.93 3.52 -20.19
C GLU A 3 7.53 3.20 -18.74
N GLN A 4 7.01 4.16 -17.99
CA GLN A 4 6.59 3.98 -16.61
C GLN A 4 5.27 3.20 -16.54
N ASP A 5 4.30 3.55 -17.40
CA ASP A 5 3.06 2.81 -17.61
C ASP A 5 3.36 1.34 -17.91
N LYS A 6 4.28 1.09 -18.85
CA LYS A 6 4.63 -0.26 -19.28
C LYS A 6 5.27 -1.04 -18.14
N LYS A 7 6.21 -0.44 -17.41
CA LYS A 7 6.84 -1.07 -16.25
C LYS A 7 5.81 -1.43 -15.19
N ALA A 8 4.88 -0.53 -14.88
CA ALA A 8 3.82 -0.80 -13.91
C ALA A 8 2.98 -2.00 -14.31
N LEU A 9 2.58 -2.10 -15.59
CA LEU A 9 1.84 -3.25 -16.10
C LEU A 9 2.65 -4.55 -16.08
N ASP A 10 3.93 -4.50 -16.48
CA ASP A 10 4.83 -5.65 -16.46
C ASP A 10 5.03 -6.17 -15.02
N ASP A 11 5.23 -5.27 -14.06
CA ASP A 11 5.39 -5.61 -12.64
C ASP A 11 4.09 -6.20 -12.05
N ILE A 12 2.92 -5.63 -12.38
CA ILE A 12 1.62 -6.18 -11.95
C ILE A 12 1.42 -7.58 -12.51
N GLU A 13 1.78 -7.82 -13.78
CA GLU A 13 1.61 -9.13 -14.39
C GLU A 13 2.57 -10.16 -13.80
N GLN A 14 3.83 -9.78 -13.58
CA GLN A 14 4.87 -10.68 -13.09
C GLN A 14 4.79 -10.95 -11.59
N TYR A 15 4.51 -9.92 -10.78
CA TYR A 15 4.63 -9.97 -9.32
C TYR A 15 3.29 -9.81 -8.58
N GLY A 16 2.21 -9.50 -9.29
CA GLY A 16 0.87 -9.29 -8.73
C GLY A 16 0.58 -7.85 -8.30
N CYS A 17 1.60 -7.00 -8.19
CA CYS A 17 1.45 -5.57 -7.97
C CYS A 17 2.69 -4.80 -8.42
N HIS A 18 2.54 -3.50 -8.63
CA HIS A 18 3.64 -2.55 -8.74
C HIS A 18 3.65 -1.65 -7.50
N VAL A 19 4.83 -1.36 -6.96
CA VAL A 19 4.97 -0.52 -5.75
C VAL A 19 5.64 0.79 -6.13
N LEU A 20 4.98 1.89 -5.76
CA LEU A 20 5.45 3.25 -5.96
C LEU A 20 5.94 3.81 -4.64
N SER A 21 7.05 4.54 -4.65
CA SER A 21 7.58 5.25 -3.48
C SER A 21 7.71 6.73 -3.79
N ILE A 22 7.02 7.56 -3.01
CA ILE A 22 6.97 9.00 -3.16
C ILE A 22 7.74 9.62 -2.00
N MET A 23 8.77 10.39 -2.35
CA MET A 23 9.46 11.26 -1.42
C MET A 23 8.76 12.62 -1.48
N GLU A 24 8.05 12.98 -0.42
CA GLU A 24 7.50 14.32 -0.26
C GLU A 24 8.60 15.31 0.16
N GLY A 25 8.30 16.61 0.13
CA GLY A 25 9.26 17.69 0.37
C GLY A 25 9.85 17.72 1.79
N GLU A 26 10.70 18.71 2.07
CA GLU A 26 11.28 18.90 3.41
C GLU A 26 10.19 19.00 4.49
N GLY A 27 10.13 17.99 5.37
CA GLY A 27 9.21 17.95 6.51
C GLY A 27 8.01 17.03 6.34
N GLU A 28 7.74 16.54 5.13
CA GLU A 28 6.63 15.63 4.88
C GLU A 28 7.08 14.15 4.90
N PRO A 29 6.25 13.23 5.41
CA PRO A 29 6.61 11.82 5.47
C PRO A 29 6.62 11.21 4.07
N CYS A 30 7.71 10.51 3.71
CA CYS A 30 7.68 9.65 2.55
C CYS A 30 6.61 8.55 2.71
N PHE A 31 6.00 8.16 1.60
CA PHE A 31 5.03 7.07 1.58
C PHE A 31 5.27 6.15 0.39
N SER A 32 4.82 4.91 0.51
CA SER A 32 4.81 3.94 -0.58
C SER A 32 3.46 3.28 -0.68
N TYR A 33 3.00 3.01 -1.90
CA TYR A 33 1.74 2.30 -2.10
C TYR A 33 1.80 1.32 -3.26
N SER A 34 0.99 0.26 -3.18
CA SER A 34 0.80 -0.68 -4.27
C SER A 34 -0.26 -0.21 -5.26
N ILE A 35 -0.12 -0.65 -6.50
CA ILE A 35 -1.21 -0.73 -7.47
C ILE A 35 -1.28 -2.15 -8.02
N GLY A 36 -2.49 -2.61 -8.32
CA GLY A 36 -2.72 -3.87 -9.01
C GLY A 36 -3.06 -5.05 -8.11
N ILE A 37 -2.92 -4.95 -6.77
CA ILE A 37 -3.48 -5.96 -5.86
C ILE A 37 -4.99 -6.03 -6.08
N ASN A 38 -5.64 -4.88 -6.22
CA ASN A 38 -7.06 -4.81 -6.55
C ASN A 38 -7.37 -5.50 -7.87
N LYS A 39 -6.59 -5.20 -8.92
CA LYS A 39 -6.79 -5.75 -10.26
C LYS A 39 -6.54 -7.27 -10.35
N LYS A 40 -5.55 -7.79 -9.63
CA LYS A 40 -5.14 -9.21 -9.69
C LYS A 40 -5.88 -10.09 -8.69
N GLN A 41 -6.27 -9.55 -7.53
CA GLN A 41 -6.83 -10.34 -6.43
C GLN A 41 -8.22 -9.88 -5.98
N GLY A 42 -8.71 -8.72 -6.45
CA GLY A 42 -9.97 -8.13 -5.98
C GLY A 42 -9.91 -7.67 -4.52
N LYS A 43 -8.70 -7.39 -4.00
CA LYS A 43 -8.43 -6.97 -2.62
C LYS A 43 -7.89 -5.54 -2.58
N PRO A 44 -8.02 -4.80 -1.46
CA PRO A 44 -7.51 -3.44 -1.39
C PRO A 44 -6.00 -3.37 -1.64
N ASP A 45 -5.56 -2.34 -2.36
CA ASP A 45 -4.15 -1.96 -2.40
C ASP A 45 -3.72 -1.40 -1.02
N LEU A 46 -2.41 -1.35 -0.76
CA LEU A 46 -1.88 -0.92 0.54
C LEU A 46 -1.02 0.34 0.40
N VAL A 47 -1.21 1.31 1.30
CA VAL A 47 -0.30 2.44 1.53
C VAL A 47 0.40 2.31 2.87
N VAL A 48 1.68 2.67 2.89
CA VAL A 48 2.53 2.72 4.08
C VAL A 48 3.18 4.11 4.14
N VAL A 49 2.95 4.83 5.22
CA VAL A 49 3.43 6.20 5.42
C VAL A 49 4.50 6.23 6.52
N GLY A 50 5.55 7.02 6.32
CA GLY A 50 6.58 7.28 7.34
C GLY A 50 7.66 6.21 7.51
N LEU A 51 7.61 5.12 6.74
CA LEU A 51 8.66 4.09 6.71
C LEU A 51 9.60 4.27 5.52
N LYS A 52 10.85 3.84 5.68
CA LYS A 52 11.82 3.78 4.57
C LYS A 52 11.23 2.94 3.43
N SER A 53 11.44 3.38 2.19
CA SER A 53 10.88 2.75 0.99
C SER A 53 11.16 1.25 0.89
N GLU A 54 12.38 0.79 1.23
CA GLU A 54 12.73 -0.64 1.22
C GLU A 54 11.87 -1.47 2.20
N LEU A 55 11.63 -0.94 3.41
CA LEU A 55 10.81 -1.59 4.41
C LEU A 55 9.33 -1.56 4.01
N ALA A 56 8.84 -0.41 3.57
CA ALA A 56 7.47 -0.29 3.06
C ALA A 56 7.22 -1.25 1.88
N HIS A 57 8.17 -1.37 0.95
CA HIS A 57 8.10 -2.30 -0.17
C HIS A 57 8.04 -3.76 0.29
N SER A 58 8.84 -4.15 1.29
CA SER A 58 8.80 -5.49 1.87
C SER A 58 7.44 -5.78 2.53
N ILE A 59 6.90 -4.82 3.28
CA ILE A 59 5.60 -4.93 3.95
C ILE A 59 4.47 -5.09 2.92
N ILE A 60 4.47 -4.26 1.88
CA ILE A 60 3.46 -4.31 0.81
C ILE A 60 3.48 -5.66 0.08
N ASN A 61 4.67 -6.17 -0.25
CA ASN A 61 4.77 -7.49 -0.87
C ASN A 61 4.31 -8.61 0.06
N ASN A 62 4.67 -8.56 1.34
CA ASN A 62 4.18 -9.52 2.33
C ASN A 62 2.64 -9.48 2.46
N TYR A 63 2.05 -8.29 2.51
CA TYR A 63 0.59 -8.12 2.50
C TYR A 63 -0.06 -8.75 1.27
N LYS A 64 0.47 -8.47 0.07
CA LYS A 64 0.01 -9.06 -1.19
C LYS A 64 0.11 -10.58 -1.18
N ASP A 65 1.22 -11.14 -0.69
CA ASP A 65 1.43 -12.60 -0.64
C ASP A 65 0.43 -13.27 0.33
N ARG A 66 0.20 -12.68 1.51
CA ARG A 66 -0.79 -13.18 2.49
C ARG A 66 -2.21 -13.17 1.95
N LEU A 67 -2.60 -12.11 1.26
CA LEU A 67 -3.90 -12.05 0.58
C LEU A 67 -4.03 -13.14 -0.50
N GLN A 68 -2.96 -13.41 -1.24
CA GLN A 68 -2.92 -14.47 -2.25
C GLN A 68 -3.04 -15.86 -1.63
N GLU A 69 -2.50 -16.07 -0.42
CA GLU A 69 -2.66 -17.29 0.38
C GLU A 69 -4.06 -17.43 0.99
N GLY A 70 -4.91 -16.41 0.86
CA GLY A 70 -6.30 -16.43 1.29
C GLY A 70 -6.54 -15.80 2.67
N GLU A 71 -5.55 -15.14 3.25
CA GLU A 71 -5.74 -14.40 4.49
C GLU A 71 -6.68 -13.21 4.29
N LEU A 72 -7.53 -12.96 5.28
CA LEU A 72 -8.41 -11.79 5.32
C LEU A 72 -7.80 -10.75 6.27
N ILE A 73 -7.41 -9.61 5.70
CA ILE A 73 -6.95 -8.45 6.46
C ILE A 73 -8.15 -7.58 6.82
N GLU A 74 -8.43 -7.48 8.11
CA GLU A 74 -9.59 -6.80 8.67
C GLU A 74 -9.18 -5.42 9.22
N PRO A 75 -9.78 -4.33 8.73
CA PRO A 75 -9.55 -3.01 9.30
C PRO A 75 -9.89 -2.96 10.79
N GLY A 76 -9.06 -2.28 11.58
CA GLY A 76 -9.21 -2.17 13.04
C GLY A 76 -8.65 -3.33 13.84
N LYS A 77 -8.20 -4.43 13.20
CA LYS A 77 -7.52 -5.54 13.88
C LYS A 77 -6.01 -5.31 13.92
N PHE A 78 -5.39 -5.74 15.03
CA PHE A 78 -3.93 -5.70 15.21
C PHE A 78 -3.26 -6.97 14.68
N TYR A 79 -2.08 -6.79 14.09
CA TYR A 79 -1.25 -7.84 13.50
C TYR A 79 0.21 -7.65 13.92
N SER A 80 0.85 -8.69 14.46
CA SER A 80 2.19 -8.60 15.08
C SER A 80 3.34 -9.04 14.17
N ASP A 81 3.04 -9.40 12.92
CA ASP A 81 3.93 -10.13 11.99
C ASP A 81 4.23 -9.37 10.69
N PHE A 82 3.69 -8.15 10.54
CA PHE A 82 3.99 -7.26 9.41
C PHE A 82 5.25 -6.41 9.63
N LEU A 83 5.48 -5.95 10.87
CA LEU A 83 6.59 -5.08 11.23
C LEU A 83 7.33 -5.68 12.43
N GLY A 84 8.60 -6.02 12.25
CA GLY A 84 9.37 -6.74 13.28
C GLY A 84 9.38 -6.01 14.63
N GLY A 85 8.78 -6.65 15.65
CA GLY A 85 8.73 -6.14 17.02
C GLY A 85 7.62 -5.13 17.31
N PHE A 86 6.73 -4.86 16.35
CA PHE A 86 5.62 -3.92 16.51
C PHE A 86 4.31 -4.51 15.99
N ASP A 87 3.24 -4.29 16.74
CA ASP A 87 1.89 -4.50 16.20
C ASP A 87 1.57 -3.41 15.18
N VAL A 88 0.84 -3.78 14.14
CA VAL A 88 0.29 -2.85 13.15
C VAL A 88 -1.22 -3.00 13.08
N CYS A 89 -1.91 -1.95 12.65
CA CYS A 89 -3.33 -1.95 12.36
C CYS A 89 -3.55 -1.50 10.91
N PHE A 90 -4.68 -1.87 10.32
CA PHE A 90 -5.08 -1.39 9.00
C PHE A 90 -6.33 -0.53 9.12
N ASP A 91 -6.42 0.55 8.35
CA ASP A 91 -7.64 1.33 8.21
C ASP A 91 -7.91 1.71 6.76
N LYS A 92 -9.18 2.00 6.45
CA LYS A 92 -9.60 2.38 5.10
C LYS A 92 -9.19 3.81 4.80
N VAL A 93 -8.58 4.00 3.63
CA VAL A 93 -8.32 5.34 3.12
C VAL A 93 -9.60 5.94 2.55
N SER A 94 -9.92 7.17 2.95
CA SER A 94 -11.08 7.89 2.42
C SER A 94 -10.85 8.36 0.99
N LEU A 95 -11.88 8.26 0.14
CA LEU A 95 -11.86 8.72 -1.27
C LEU A 95 -11.41 10.18 -1.44
N LYS A 96 -11.59 11.03 -0.42
CA LYS A 96 -11.13 12.44 -0.46
C LYS A 96 -9.61 12.58 -0.67
N HIS A 97 -8.85 11.53 -0.37
CA HIS A 97 -7.38 11.49 -0.52
C HIS A 97 -6.93 10.91 -1.87
N TYR A 98 -7.85 10.39 -2.69
CA TYR A 98 -7.50 9.67 -3.93
C TYR A 98 -6.91 10.57 -5.01
N ASP A 99 -7.45 11.79 -5.13
CA ASP A 99 -6.95 12.79 -6.08
C ASP A 99 -5.51 13.20 -5.80
N GLU A 100 -5.16 13.28 -4.51
CA GLU A 100 -3.87 13.79 -4.05
C GLU A 100 -2.79 12.71 -4.08
N TYR A 101 -3.10 11.48 -3.64
CA TYR A 101 -2.08 10.47 -3.38
C TYR A 101 -2.11 9.26 -4.32
N PHE A 102 -3.26 8.95 -4.94
CA PHE A 102 -3.49 7.67 -5.62
C PHE A 102 -3.73 7.79 -7.13
N GLY A 103 -3.07 8.76 -7.78
CA GLY A 103 -3.20 9.01 -9.22
C GLY A 103 -2.95 7.77 -10.10
N TRP A 104 -1.97 6.93 -9.74
CA TRP A 104 -1.70 5.69 -10.48
C TRP A 104 -2.78 4.63 -10.31
N GLY A 105 -3.40 4.53 -9.12
CA GLY A 105 -4.55 3.67 -8.91
C GLY A 105 -5.73 4.09 -9.79
N LYS A 106 -5.97 5.40 -9.87
CA LYS A 106 -7.02 5.97 -10.73
C LYS A 106 -6.76 5.73 -12.21
N TRP A 107 -5.52 5.91 -12.65
CA TRP A 107 -5.10 5.58 -14.01
C TRP A 107 -5.32 4.10 -14.34
N LEU A 108 -4.97 3.19 -13.43
CA LEU A 108 -5.09 1.74 -13.66
C LEU A 108 -6.54 1.24 -13.72
N HIS A 109 -7.43 1.90 -12.98
CA HIS A 109 -8.86 1.56 -12.84
C HIS A 109 -9.80 2.43 -13.68
N ASP A 110 -9.28 3.46 -14.38
CA ASP A 110 -10.07 4.47 -15.10
C ASP A 110 -11.18 5.12 -14.22
N GLY A 111 -10.88 5.34 -12.93
CA GLY A 111 -11.88 5.82 -11.98
C GLY A 111 -11.49 5.68 -10.51
N TYR A 112 -12.49 5.58 -9.64
CA TYR A 112 -12.35 5.42 -8.18
C TYR A 112 -12.78 4.03 -7.70
N GLU A 113 -12.96 3.08 -8.61
CA GLU A 113 -13.42 1.72 -8.32
C GLU A 113 -12.27 0.84 -7.84
N PHE A 114 -11.61 1.27 -6.75
CA PHE A 114 -10.60 0.51 -6.04
C PHE A 114 -10.53 0.97 -4.58
N ASP A 115 -10.25 0.03 -3.68
CA ASP A 115 -10.07 0.31 -2.25
C ASP A 115 -8.59 0.34 -1.91
N VAL A 116 -8.24 1.19 -0.95
CA VAL A 116 -6.89 1.27 -0.37
C VAL A 116 -6.98 1.16 1.15
N LEU A 117 -6.13 0.31 1.74
CA LEU A 117 -5.87 0.30 3.17
C LEU A 117 -4.59 1.06 3.48
N GLN A 118 -4.55 1.73 4.62
CA GLN A 118 -3.33 2.27 5.21
C GLN A 118 -2.86 1.32 6.31
N LEU A 119 -1.57 0.97 6.29
CA LEU A 119 -0.91 0.37 7.44
C LEU A 119 -0.54 1.45 8.45
N ILE A 120 -1.06 1.30 9.67
CA ILE A 120 -0.84 2.16 10.82
C ILE A 120 0.08 1.41 11.78
N TRP A 121 1.16 2.08 12.19
CA TRP A 121 2.18 1.52 13.07
C TRP A 121 2.50 2.52 14.20
N PRO A 122 2.85 2.05 15.40
CA PRO A 122 3.19 2.92 16.51
C PRO A 122 4.59 3.51 16.35
N THR A 123 4.89 4.59 17.06
CA THR A 123 6.27 5.08 17.19
C THR A 123 7.18 4.01 17.82
N THR A 124 8.49 4.22 17.79
CA THR A 124 9.45 3.33 18.47
C THR A 124 9.22 3.23 19.98
N GLU A 125 8.46 4.15 20.58
CA GLU A 125 8.05 4.13 21.99
C GLU A 125 6.69 3.44 22.21
N GLY A 126 6.06 2.91 21.17
CA GLY A 126 4.75 2.24 21.24
C GLY A 126 3.55 3.19 21.22
N VAL A 127 3.75 4.46 20.89
CA VAL A 127 2.66 5.45 20.83
C VAL A 127 1.96 5.36 19.47
N TRP A 128 0.65 5.14 19.48
CA TRP A 128 -0.17 5.09 18.28
C TRP A 128 -0.56 6.51 17.82
N PRO A 129 -0.65 6.76 16.49
CA PRO A 129 -1.12 8.02 15.93
C PRO A 129 -2.60 8.29 16.22
#